data_AF-A0A7Y9MUD6-F1
#
_entry.id   AF-A0A7Y9MUD6-F1
#
_cell.length_a   1.000
_cell.length_b   1.000
_cell.length_c   1.000
_cell.angle_alpha   90.00
_cell.angle_beta   90.00
_cell.angle_gamma   90.00
#
_symmetry.space_group_name_H-M   'P 1'
#
loop_
_entity.id
_entity.type
_entity.pdbx_description
1 polymer ?
#
loop_
_entity_poly.entity_id
_entity_poly.type
_entity_poly.pdbx_seq_one_letter_code
_entity_poly.pdbx_strand_id
1 'polypeptide(L)' 'MPGVVVLDHVLQAVEAAHGACGPLRLPQVKFLQPLLPGQPARVELDGVAPRWRFRVRRGEDLLVSGDLVVEAAP' A
#
# COMPACT_ATOMS: atom_id res chain seq x y z
N MET A 1 6.11 9.50 11.16
CA MET A 1 5.05 9.90 10.21
C MET A 1 3.73 9.31 10.70
N PRO A 2 2.58 9.99 10.54
CA PRO A 2 1.28 9.35 10.75
C PRO A 2 1.12 8.14 9.81
N GLY A 3 0.51 7.05 10.27
CA GLY A 3 0.32 5.83 9.47
C GLY A 3 -0.42 6.07 8.14
N VAL A 4 -1.24 7.12 8.07
CA VAL A 4 -1.95 7.53 6.85
C VAL A 4 -1.02 7.99 5.73
N VAL A 5 0.12 8.64 6.04
CA VAL A 5 1.04 9.12 5.00
C VAL A 5 1.75 7.96 4.30
N VAL A 6 1.91 6.82 4.99
CA VAL A 6 2.45 5.60 4.38
C VAL A 6 1.48 5.05 3.33
N LEU A 7 0.17 5.11 3.59
CA LEU A 7 -0.84 4.67 2.64
C LEU A 7 -0.89 5.55 1.39
N ASP A 8 -0.76 6.88 1.53
CA ASP A 8 -0.69 7.79 0.39
C ASP A 8 0.47 7.44 -0.56
N HIS A 9 1.65 7.11 0.00
CA HIS A 9 2.81 6.69 -0.81
C HIS A 9 2.58 5.33 -1.48
N VAL A 10 1.87 4.40 -0.83
CA VAL A 10 1.51 3.12 -1.43
C VAL A 10 0.56 3.35 -2.62
N LEU A 11 -0.47 4.20 -2.45
CA LEU A 11 -1.42 4.54 -3.51
C LEU A 11 -0.70 5.16 -4.72
N GLN A 12 0.17 6.14 -4.47
CA GLN A 12 0.99 6.75 -5.52
C GLN A 12 1.89 5.73 -6.25
N ALA A 13 2.49 4.78 -5.52
CA ALA A 13 3.32 3.73 -6.13
C ALA A 13 2.48 2.77 -6.99
N VAL A 14 1.27 2.41 -6.53
CA VAL A 14 0.33 1.59 -7.31
C VAL A 14 -0.11 2.31 -8.58
N GLU A 15 -0.50 3.58 -8.47
CA GLU A 15 -0.91 4.39 -9.61
C GLU A 15 0.24 4.59 -10.62
N ALA A 16 1.47 4.78 -10.15
CA ALA A 16 2.64 4.88 -11.01
C ALA A 16 2.97 3.56 -11.73
N ALA A 17 2.77 2.42 -11.05
CA ALA A 17 3.08 1.10 -11.61
C ALA A 17 1.98 0.55 -12.55
N HIS A 18 0.71 0.77 -12.21
CA HIS A 18 -0.44 0.19 -12.91
C HIS A 18 -1.24 1.23 -13.73
N GLY A 19 -0.88 2.52 -13.66
CA GLY A 19 -1.66 3.63 -14.22
C GLY A 19 -2.80 4.04 -13.29
N ALA A 20 -3.63 4.99 -13.76
CA ALA A 20 -4.80 5.47 -13.02
C ALA A 20 -5.80 4.32 -12.78
N CYS A 21 -5.63 3.63 -11.67
CA CYS A 21 -6.60 2.70 -11.15
C CYS A 21 -7.79 3.53 -10.63
N GLY A 22 -9.01 3.07 -10.88
CA GLY A 22 -10.22 3.67 -10.31
C GLY A 22 -10.22 3.63 -8.78
N PRO A 23 -11.34 3.97 -8.11
CA PRO A 23 -11.39 4.02 -6.65
C PRO A 23 -10.81 2.76 -6.00
N LEU A 24 -9.75 2.93 -5.21
CA LEU A 24 -9.08 1.82 -4.53
C LEU A 24 -9.62 1.70 -3.10
N ARG A 25 -10.00 0.49 -2.71
CA ARG A 25 -10.41 0.17 -1.33
C ARG A 25 -9.35 -0.65 -0.63
N LEU A 26 -9.19 -0.34 0.65
CA LEU A 26 -8.28 -1.02 1.57
C LEU A 26 -9.12 -1.80 2.59
N PRO A 27 -9.72 -2.95 2.22
CA PRO A 27 -10.64 -3.68 3.10
C PRO A 27 -9.98 -4.12 4.41
N GLN A 28 -8.66 -4.39 4.37
CA GLN A 28 -7.90 -4.73 5.55
C GLN A 28 -6.51 -4.09 5.48
N VAL A 29 -6.17 -3.35 6.54
CA VAL A 29 -4.83 -2.82 6.74
C VAL A 29 -4.38 -3.16 8.14
N LYS A 30 -3.18 -3.72 8.24
CA LYS A 30 -2.53 -4.03 9.51
C LYS A 30 -1.26 -3.22 9.62
N PHE A 31 -1.30 -2.24 10.51
CA PHE A 31 -0.12 -1.49 10.94
C PHE A 31 0.55 -2.27 12.06
N LEU A 32 1.72 -2.82 11.77
CA LEU A 32 2.53 -3.54 12.76
C LEU A 32 3.46 -2.56 13.48
N GLN A 33 4.06 -1.64 12.73
CA GLN A 33 5.00 -0.66 13.25
C GLN A 33 4.85 0.67 12.51
N PRO A 34 5.05 1.81 13.20
CA PRO A 34 5.05 3.11 12.55
C PRO A 34 6.33 3.32 11.72
N LEU A 35 6.19 3.97 10.56
CA LEU A 35 7.33 4.49 9.80
C LEU A 35 7.75 5.85 10.36
N LEU A 36 9.01 6.00 10.76
CA LEU A 36 9.55 7.30 11.17
C LEU A 36 9.92 8.15 9.93
N PRO A 37 9.84 9.49 10.02
CA PRO A 37 10.27 10.36 8.92
C PRO A 37 11.72 10.07 8.53
N GLY A 38 12.01 10.03 7.22
CA GLY A 38 13.35 9.75 6.70
C GLY A 38 13.74 8.27 6.65
N GLN A 39 12.88 7.34 7.10
CA GLN A 39 13.15 5.92 6.95
C GLN A 39 12.78 5.41 5.55
N PRO A 40 13.71 4.75 4.83
CA PRO A 40 13.39 4.16 3.53
C PRO A 40 12.47 2.95 3.71
N ALA A 41 11.36 2.93 2.98
CA ALA A 41 10.43 1.81 2.93
C ALA A 41 10.31 1.29 1.50
N ARG A 42 10.20 -0.03 1.37
CA ARG A 42 9.89 -0.71 0.11
C ARG A 42 8.44 -1.14 0.14
N VAL A 43 7.72 -0.79 -0.92
CA VAL A 43 6.35 -1.24 -1.16
C VAL A 43 6.42 -2.41 -2.12
N GLU A 44 5.99 -3.58 -1.65
CA GLU A 44 5.79 -4.75 -2.47
C GLU A 44 4.30 -4.91 -2.74
N LEU A 45 3.95 -5.17 -4.00
CA LEU A 45 2.59 -5.44 -4.42
C LEU A 45 2.55 -6.85 -5.00
N ASP A 46 1.71 -7.69 -4.41
CA ASP A 46 1.54 -9.08 -4.81
C ASP A 46 0.11 -9.33 -5.26
N GLY A 47 -0.05 -9.93 -6.43
CA GLY A 47 -1.35 -10.28 -6.99
C GLY A 47 -1.62 -9.57 -8.31
N VAL A 48 -2.88 -9.62 -8.73
CA VAL A 48 -3.34 -9.10 -10.02
C VAL A 48 -4.70 -8.42 -9.84
N ALA A 49 -5.01 -7.46 -10.71
CA ALA A 49 -6.28 -6.76 -10.69
C ALA A 49 -7.47 -7.75 -10.69
N PRO A 50 -8.56 -7.47 -9.94
CA PRO A 50 -8.80 -6.24 -9.18
C PRO A 50 -8.29 -6.30 -7.73
N ARG A 51 -7.61 -7.36 -7.27
CA ARG A 51 -7.18 -7.50 -5.87
C ARG A 51 -5.68 -7.74 -5.75
N TRP A 52 -5.01 -6.83 -5.06
CA TRP A 52 -3.60 -6.92 -4.69
C TRP A 52 -3.43 -6.98 -3.18
N ARG A 53 -2.33 -7.56 -2.75
CA ARG A 53 -1.83 -7.45 -1.39
C ARG A 53 -0.61 -6.56 -1.41
N PHE A 54 -0.65 -5.46 -0.68
CA PHE A 54 0.50 -4.58 -0.54
C PHE A 54 1.19 -4.84 0.80
N ARG A 55 2.51 -4.81 0.79
CA ARG A 55 3.36 -5.03 1.94
C ARG A 55 4.43 -3.96 1.96
N VAL A 56 4.45 -3.17 3.03
CA VAL A 56 5.45 -2.13 3.27
C VAL A 56 6.48 -2.67 4.24
N ARG A 57 7.72 -2.76 3.80
CA ARG A 57 8.84 -3.28 4.56
C ARG A 57 9.95 -2.24 4.66
N ARG A 58 10.67 -2.19 5.78
CA ARG A 58 11.89 -1.41 5.95
C ARG A 58 13.04 -2.39 6.16
N GLY A 59 13.83 -2.61 5.11
CA GLY A 59 14.81 -3.69 5.12
C GLY A 59 14.10 -5.04 5.27
N GLU A 60 14.33 -5.72 6.38
CA GLU A 60 13.69 -7.01 6.70
C GLU A 60 12.43 -6.85 7.58
N ASP A 61 12.19 -5.66 8.14
CA ASP A 61 11.05 -5.42 9.04
C ASP A 61 9.76 -5.15 8.25
N LEU A 62 8.69 -5.89 8.54
CA LEU A 62 7.36 -5.59 8.01
C LEU A 62 6.71 -4.48 8.85
N LEU A 63 6.43 -3.35 8.21
CA LEU A 63 5.80 -2.20 8.85
C LEU A 63 4.28 -2.21 8.71
N VAL A 64 3.82 -2.40 7.47
CA VAL A 64 2.40 -2.39 7.12
C VAL A 64 2.13 -3.52 6.13
N SER A 65 1.02 -4.19 6.29
CA SER A 65 0.51 -5.12 5.29
C SER A 65 -0.98 -4.92 5.12
N GLY A 66 -1.48 -5.02 3.90
CA GLY A 66 -2.90 -4.94 3.66
C GLY A 66 -3.32 -5.51 2.33
N ASP A 67 -4.62 -5.59 2.15
CA ASP A 67 -5.26 -5.90 0.89
C ASP A 67 -5.73 -4.58 0.25
N LEU A 68 -5.61 -4.50 -1.07
CA LEU A 68 -6.03 -3.40 -1.90
C LEU A 68 -6.89 -3.96 -3.04
N VAL A 69 -8.07 -3.39 -3.23
CA VAL A 69 -9.03 -3.85 -4.22
C VAL A 69 -9.46 -2.67 -5.09
N VAL A 70 -9.41 -2.80 -6.41
CA VAL A 70 -10.07 -1.86 -7.31
C VAL A 70 -11.57 -2.02 -7.12
N GLU A 71 -12.21 -0.95 -6.68
CA GLU A 71 -13.65 -0.82 -6.82
C GLU A 71 -13.90 -0.56 -8.31
N ALA A 72 -14.42 -1.58 -8.99
CA ALA A 72 -14.96 -1.38 -10.32
C ALA A 72 -16.08 -0.35 -10.19
N ALA A 73 -15.92 0.79 -10.86
CA ALA A 73 -17.00 1.76 -10.96
C ALA A 73 -18.25 1.05 -11.54
N PRO A 74 -19.44 1.21 -10.93
CA PRO A 74 -20.67 0.54 -11.33
C PRO A 74 -21.14 0.95 -12.73
#